data_AF-A0A933H6B5-F1
#
_entry.id   AF-A0A933H6B5-F1
#
_cell.length_a   1.000
_cell.length_b   1.000
_cell.length_c   1.000
_cell.angle_alpha   90.00
_cell.angle_beta   90.00
_cell.angle_gamma   90.00
#
_symmetry.space_group_name_H-M   'P 1'
#
loop_
_entity.id
_entity.type
_entity.pdbx_description
1 polymer ?
#
loop_
_entity_poly.entity_id
_entity_poly.type
_entity_poly.pdbx_seq_one_letter_code
_entity_poly.pdbx_strand_id
1 'polypeptide(L)'
;MLDWYLTTASISYLAQFTLALAITGHLLRLTIHSARRRAATLAHVAPLTGFFAGFTLYLLLLFWETVLLPGERLIATYLQIIPLSLGMVCLIQFAYHFPSPAPSQKWERRVALALTMSYALWETGYVFYRLNLLWAEGLVRFRINNSDFPLVIIFLWAPLMLLRQSVRVSAEASHPSSFHPSSVLFRHLWSPQGQAARSARALAVVYLLPFALSIIWLAKAPMSCSRWAS
;
A
#
# COMPACT_ATOMS: atom_id res chain seq x y z
N MET A 1 -26.85 5.49 -26.61
CA MET A 1 -25.88 4.39 -26.82
C MET A 1 -24.70 4.68 -25.91
N LEU A 2 -24.33 3.75 -25.03
CA LEU A 2 -23.14 3.89 -24.21
C LEU A 2 -21.93 3.65 -25.13
N ASP A 3 -21.25 4.70 -25.56
CA ASP A 3 -20.01 4.57 -26.33
C ASP A 3 -18.86 4.32 -25.35
N TRP A 4 -18.43 3.06 -25.25
CA TRP A 4 -17.31 2.67 -24.40
C TRP A 4 -16.00 3.12 -25.04
N TYR A 5 -15.35 4.13 -24.47
CA TYR A 5 -14.03 4.59 -24.94
C TYR A 5 -12.94 3.63 -24.43
N LEU A 6 -12.62 2.62 -25.24
CA LEU A 6 -11.47 1.74 -25.00
C LEU A 6 -10.18 2.48 -25.35
N THR A 7 -9.59 3.13 -24.35
CA THR A 7 -8.26 3.73 -24.46
C THR A 7 -7.16 2.69 -24.22
N THR A 8 -5.94 2.95 -24.68
CA THR A 8 -4.78 2.10 -24.35
C THR A 8 -4.56 1.96 -22.83
N ALA A 9 -4.91 3.00 -22.07
CA ALA A 9 -4.85 3.00 -20.62
C ALA A 9 -5.87 2.02 -20.00
N SER A 10 -7.12 2.00 -20.49
CA SER A 10 -8.15 1.10 -19.96
C SER A 10 -7.79 -0.38 -20.19
N ILE A 11 -7.23 -0.72 -21.35
CA ILE A 11 -6.73 -2.08 -21.63
C ILE A 11 -5.61 -2.48 -20.65
N SER A 12 -4.69 -1.55 -20.36
CA SER A 12 -3.60 -1.79 -19.41
C SER A 12 -4.12 -2.02 -17.99
N TYR A 13 -5.07 -1.20 -17.52
CA TYR A 13 -5.69 -1.38 -16.20
C TYR A 13 -6.51 -2.67 -16.11
N LEU A 14 -7.19 -3.06 -17.18
CA LEU A 14 -7.93 -4.32 -17.22
C LEU A 14 -6.99 -5.53 -17.10
N ALA A 15 -5.87 -5.54 -17.82
CA ALA A 15 -4.88 -6.59 -17.71
C ALA A 15 -4.27 -6.68 -16.29
N GLN A 16 -3.93 -5.52 -15.70
CA GLN A 16 -3.46 -5.45 -14.32
C GLN A 16 -4.52 -5.94 -13.33
N PHE A 17 -5.79 -5.58 -13.55
CA PHE A 17 -6.91 -6.04 -12.73
C PHE A 17 -7.07 -7.55 -12.78
N THR A 18 -7.02 -8.18 -13.96
CA THR A 18 -7.11 -9.64 -14.09
C THR A 18 -5.97 -10.35 -13.34
N LEU A 19 -4.74 -9.85 -13.46
CA LEU A 19 -3.61 -10.40 -12.73
C LEU A 19 -3.77 -10.23 -11.22
N ALA A 20 -4.14 -9.03 -10.77
CA ALA A 20 -4.36 -8.74 -9.35
C ALA A 20 -5.49 -9.60 -8.78
N LEU A 21 -6.59 -9.79 -9.52
CA LEU A 21 -7.70 -10.65 -9.15
C LEU A 21 -7.28 -12.12 -9.00
N ALA A 22 -6.45 -12.63 -9.93
CA ALA A 22 -5.92 -13.99 -9.83
C ALA A 22 -5.05 -14.17 -8.57
N ILE A 23 -4.18 -13.19 -8.27
CA ILE A 23 -3.36 -13.18 -7.04
C ILE A 23 -4.24 -13.11 -5.80
N THR A 24 -5.19 -12.18 -5.73
CA THR A 24 -6.14 -12.04 -4.61
C THR A 24 -6.92 -13.33 -4.40
N GLY A 25 -7.44 -13.95 -5.46
CA GLY A 25 -8.20 -15.20 -5.38
C GLY A 25 -7.35 -16.36 -4.84
N HIS A 26 -6.10 -16.47 -5.29
CA HIS A 26 -5.16 -17.47 -4.77
C HIS A 26 -4.85 -17.26 -3.28
N LEU A 27 -4.52 -16.03 -2.88
CA LEU A 27 -4.24 -15.69 -1.48
C LEU A 27 -5.47 -15.86 -0.57
N LEU A 28 -6.66 -15.54 -1.08
CA LEU A 28 -7.92 -15.75 -0.36
C LEU A 28 -8.17 -17.24 -0.13
N ARG A 29 -7.96 -18.08 -1.15
CA ARG A 29 -8.03 -19.54 -1.01
C ARG A 29 -7.06 -20.05 0.05
N LEU A 30 -5.80 -19.56 0.04
CA LEU A 30 -4.82 -19.92 1.06
C LEU A 30 -5.26 -19.49 2.46
N THR A 31 -5.77 -18.27 2.61
CA THR A 31 -6.24 -17.70 3.88
C THR A 31 -7.41 -18.52 4.45
N ILE A 32 -8.38 -18.88 3.62
CA ILE A 32 -9.54 -19.70 4.02
C ILE A 32 -9.09 -21.10 4.43
N HIS A 33 -8.16 -21.71 3.68
CA HIS A 33 -7.64 -23.04 4.00
C HIS A 33 -6.82 -23.06 5.29
N SER A 34 -6.00 -22.04 5.53
CA SER A 34 -5.22 -21.91 6.76
C SER A 34 -6.09 -21.67 7.99
N ALA A 35 -7.16 -20.87 7.85
CA ALA A 35 -8.13 -20.63 8.91
C ALA A 35 -8.82 -21.94 9.32
N ARG A 36 -9.22 -22.77 8.34
CA ARG A 36 -9.82 -24.10 8.61
C ARG A 36 -8.87 -25.04 9.34
N ARG A 37 -7.56 -24.93 9.11
CA ARG A 37 -6.54 -25.78 9.74
C ARG A 37 -5.97 -25.20 11.06
N ARG A 38 -6.47 -24.06 11.54
CA ARG A 38 -5.92 -23.31 12.70
C ARG A 38 -4.38 -23.18 12.68
N ALA A 39 -3.80 -23.08 11.48
CA ALA A 39 -2.36 -22.98 11.33
C ALA A 39 -1.92 -21.54 11.66
N ALA A 40 -1.35 -21.34 12.84
CA ALA A 40 -0.82 -20.04 13.28
C ALA A 40 0.28 -19.48 12.35
N THR A 41 0.87 -20.33 11.51
CA THR A 41 2.01 -20.05 10.63
C THR A 41 1.71 -19.06 9.49
N LEU A 42 0.43 -18.75 9.21
CA LEU A 42 0.01 -17.94 8.04
C LEU A 42 -0.68 -16.62 8.44
N ALA A 43 -0.47 -16.12 9.66
CA ALA A 43 -1.09 -14.89 10.15
C ALA A 43 -0.79 -13.64 9.27
N HIS A 44 0.34 -13.62 8.57
CA HIS A 44 0.71 -12.55 7.64
C HIS A 44 0.00 -12.65 6.27
N VAL A 45 -0.60 -13.79 5.92
CA VAL A 45 -1.29 -13.95 4.62
C VAL A 45 -2.59 -13.17 4.59
N ALA A 46 -3.35 -13.14 5.70
CA ALA A 46 -4.60 -12.38 5.78
C ALA A 46 -4.45 -10.88 5.45
N PRO A 47 -3.52 -10.11 6.08
CA PRO A 47 -3.31 -8.72 5.71
C PRO A 47 -2.75 -8.56 4.28
N LEU A 48 -1.94 -9.50 3.79
CA LEU A 48 -1.47 -9.47 2.41
C LEU A 48 -2.64 -9.63 1.40
N THR A 49 -3.56 -10.56 1.67
CA THR A 49 -4.80 -10.74 0.91
C THR A 49 -5.63 -9.46 0.93
N GLY A 50 -5.76 -8.81 2.09
CA GLY A 50 -6.48 -7.54 2.21
C GLY A 50 -5.87 -6.43 1.36
N PHE A 51 -4.53 -6.31 1.35
CA PHE A 51 -3.83 -5.36 0.49
C PHE A 51 -4.11 -5.62 -1.00
N PHE A 52 -3.95 -6.87 -1.46
CA PHE A 52 -4.21 -7.21 -2.86
C PHE A 52 -5.69 -7.08 -3.23
N ALA A 53 -6.63 -7.35 -2.31
CA ALA A 53 -8.05 -7.10 -2.54
C ALA A 53 -8.35 -5.60 -2.73
N GLY A 54 -7.78 -4.75 -1.87
CA GLY A 54 -7.84 -3.29 -2.04
C GLY A 54 -7.23 -2.83 -3.36
N PHE A 55 -6.05 -3.34 -3.72
CA PHE A 55 -5.40 -3.00 -4.99
C PHE A 55 -6.22 -3.45 -6.22
N THR A 56 -6.83 -4.64 -6.17
CA THR A 56 -7.74 -5.13 -7.21
C THR A 56 -8.96 -4.21 -7.37
N LEU A 57 -9.57 -3.77 -6.27
CA LEU A 57 -10.68 -2.79 -6.31
C LEU A 57 -10.23 -1.43 -6.84
N TYR A 58 -9.03 -0.98 -6.47
CA TYR A 58 -8.46 0.26 -6.98
C TYR A 58 -8.24 0.21 -8.49
N LEU A 59 -7.68 -0.89 -9.02
CA LEU A 59 -7.50 -1.08 -10.47
C LEU A 59 -8.83 -1.15 -11.21
N LEU A 60 -9.85 -1.76 -10.62
CA LEU A 60 -11.20 -1.76 -11.19
C LEU A 60 -11.76 -0.33 -11.30
N LEU A 61 -11.56 0.50 -10.26
CA LEU A 61 -11.98 1.89 -10.28
C LEU A 61 -11.18 2.75 -11.26
N LEU A 62 -9.89 2.48 -11.47
CA LEU A 62 -9.09 3.12 -12.52
C LEU A 62 -9.58 2.75 -13.92
N PHE A 63 -9.85 1.46 -14.15
CA PHE A 63 -10.48 1.01 -15.39
C PHE A 63 -11.81 1.74 -15.62
N TRP A 64 -12.66 1.80 -14.60
CA TRP A 64 -13.93 2.50 -14.66
C TRP A 64 -13.76 3.99 -14.97
N GLU A 65 -12.84 4.68 -14.31
CA GLU A 65 -12.51 6.09 -14.60
C GLU A 65 -12.13 6.32 -16.06
N THR A 66 -11.32 5.42 -16.65
CA THR A 66 -10.86 5.58 -18.04
C THR A 66 -11.92 5.30 -19.10
N VAL A 67 -12.98 4.59 -18.74
CA VAL A 67 -14.06 4.19 -19.65
C VAL A 67 -15.24 5.15 -19.58
N LEU A 68 -15.45 5.79 -18.43
CA LEU A 68 -16.56 6.71 -18.20
C LEU A 68 -16.41 8.05 -18.96
N LEU A 69 -17.56 8.69 -19.16
CA LEU A 69 -17.65 10.06 -19.66
C LEU A 69 -17.02 11.07 -18.68
N PRO A 70 -16.55 12.24 -19.16
CA PRO A 70 -15.88 13.24 -18.36
C PRO A 70 -16.53 13.63 -17.03
N GLY A 71 -17.87 13.71 -16.98
CA GLY A 71 -18.62 14.09 -15.79
C GLY A 71 -18.72 12.98 -14.75
N GLU A 72 -18.86 11.73 -15.18
CA GLU A 72 -19.02 10.58 -14.28
C GLU A 72 -17.68 10.08 -13.72
N ARG A 73 -16.57 10.37 -14.41
CA ARG A 73 -15.21 9.97 -13.98
C ARG A 73 -14.88 10.44 -12.56
N LEU A 74 -15.43 11.58 -12.13
CA LEU A 74 -15.16 12.19 -10.83
C LEU A 74 -15.59 11.28 -9.67
N ILE A 75 -16.70 10.56 -9.83
CA ILE A 75 -17.20 9.62 -8.82
C ILE A 75 -16.18 8.49 -8.65
N ALA A 76 -15.72 7.91 -9.75
CA ALA A 76 -14.70 6.86 -9.74
C ALA A 76 -13.40 7.36 -9.09
N THR A 77 -12.96 8.55 -9.48
CA THR A 77 -11.75 9.22 -8.94
C THR A 77 -11.85 9.40 -7.43
N TYR A 78 -12.99 9.84 -6.91
CA TYR A 78 -13.18 10.02 -5.47
C TYR A 78 -13.23 8.69 -4.73
N LEU A 79 -13.88 7.67 -5.28
CA LEU A 79 -13.97 6.37 -4.63
C LEU A 79 -12.63 5.62 -4.57
N GLN A 80 -11.68 5.91 -5.46
CA GLN A 80 -10.36 5.24 -5.51
C GLN A 80 -9.56 5.31 -4.20
N ILE A 81 -9.68 6.39 -3.43
CA ILE A 81 -8.88 6.57 -2.21
C ILE A 81 -9.32 5.61 -1.09
N ILE A 82 -10.56 5.11 -1.10
CA ILE A 82 -11.08 4.18 -0.09
C ILE A 82 -10.35 2.83 -0.16
N PRO A 83 -10.37 2.07 -1.28
CA PRO A 83 -9.64 0.81 -1.35
C PRO A 83 -8.13 1.00 -1.26
N LEU A 84 -7.60 2.15 -1.70
CA LEU A 84 -6.18 2.48 -1.53
C LEU A 84 -5.82 2.63 -0.05
N SER A 85 -6.53 3.46 0.71
CA SER A 85 -6.25 3.69 2.14
C SER A 85 -6.44 2.42 2.98
N LEU A 86 -7.49 1.64 2.74
CA LEU A 86 -7.69 0.34 3.38
C LEU A 86 -6.59 -0.66 3.01
N GLY A 87 -6.20 -0.70 1.73
CA GLY A 87 -5.06 -1.49 1.27
C GLY A 87 -3.77 -1.13 2.01
N MET A 88 -3.52 0.17 2.22
CA MET A 88 -2.34 0.63 2.98
C MET A 88 -2.38 0.19 4.44
N VAL A 89 -3.53 0.23 5.11
CA VAL A 89 -3.69 -0.33 6.46
C VAL A 89 -3.28 -1.79 6.48
N CYS A 90 -3.80 -2.58 5.54
CA CYS A 90 -3.48 -3.99 5.40
C CYS A 90 -1.99 -4.21 5.12
N LEU A 91 -1.37 -3.40 4.27
CA LEU A 91 0.05 -3.50 3.95
C LEU A 91 0.94 -3.23 5.18
N ILE A 92 0.60 -2.21 5.98
CA ILE A 92 1.33 -1.90 7.21
C ILE A 92 1.19 -3.04 8.22
N GLN A 93 -0.02 -3.59 8.36
CA GLN A 93 -0.21 -4.76 9.21
C GLN A 93 0.57 -5.97 8.69
N PHE A 94 0.63 -6.19 7.37
CA PHE A 94 1.46 -7.22 6.77
C PHE A 94 2.92 -7.02 7.15
N ALA A 95 3.46 -5.81 7.00
CA ALA A 95 4.82 -5.48 7.38
C ALA A 95 5.07 -5.84 8.85
N TYR A 96 4.18 -5.51 9.80
CA TYR A 96 4.37 -5.89 11.21
C TYR A 96 4.28 -7.40 11.51
N HIS A 97 3.64 -8.21 10.66
CA HIS A 97 3.48 -9.65 10.90
C HIS A 97 4.50 -10.52 10.16
N PHE A 98 5.00 -10.06 9.02
CA PHE A 98 6.00 -10.77 8.24
C PHE A 98 7.42 -10.51 8.79
N PRO A 99 8.36 -11.44 8.72
CA PRO A 99 8.15 -12.89 8.58
C PRO A 99 7.62 -13.53 9.87
N SER A 100 7.85 -12.92 11.04
CA SER A 100 7.27 -13.32 12.32
C SER A 100 7.02 -12.10 13.22
N PRO A 101 5.91 -12.08 13.98
CA PRO A 101 5.58 -10.93 14.81
C PRO A 101 6.52 -10.81 16.02
N ALA A 102 7.05 -9.62 16.26
CA ALA A 102 7.87 -9.33 17.45
C ALA A 102 6.99 -9.21 18.71
N PRO A 103 7.33 -9.88 19.82
CA PRO A 103 6.60 -9.68 21.07
C PRO A 103 6.79 -8.26 21.64
N SER A 104 7.93 -7.61 21.38
CA SER A 104 8.24 -6.24 21.81
C SER A 104 7.49 -5.16 21.02
N GLN A 105 7.04 -5.45 19.79
CA GLN A 105 6.37 -4.47 18.91
C GLN A 105 4.84 -4.56 18.95
N LYS A 106 4.27 -5.26 19.93
CA LYS A 106 2.80 -5.39 20.06
C LYS A 106 2.10 -4.03 20.14
N TRP A 107 2.66 -3.11 20.91
CA TRP A 107 2.13 -1.75 21.08
C TRP A 107 2.34 -0.92 19.82
N GLU A 108 3.55 -0.94 19.25
CA GLU A 108 3.88 -0.24 18.01
C GLU A 108 2.92 -0.62 16.87
N ARG A 109 2.65 -1.92 16.71
CA ARG A 109 1.67 -2.43 15.73
C ARG A 109 0.26 -1.91 15.98
N ARG A 110 -0.19 -1.86 17.24
CA ARG A 110 -1.54 -1.37 17.60
C ARG A 110 -1.66 0.14 17.36
N VAL A 111 -0.63 0.90 17.71
CA VAL A 111 -0.57 2.34 17.44
C VAL A 111 -0.56 2.60 15.93
N ALA A 112 0.26 1.87 15.18
CA ALA A 112 0.29 1.97 13.72
C ALA A 112 -1.06 1.58 13.09
N LEU A 113 -1.74 0.54 13.60
CA LEU A 113 -3.09 0.18 13.17
C LEU A 113 -4.06 1.33 13.43
N ALA A 114 -4.08 1.88 14.64
CA ALA A 114 -4.97 2.96 15.01
C ALA A 114 -4.73 4.20 14.15
N LEU A 115 -3.47 4.62 13.96
CA LEU A 115 -3.12 5.76 13.13
C LEU A 115 -3.52 5.57 11.67
N THR A 116 -3.20 4.42 11.08
CA THR A 116 -3.54 4.13 9.68
C THR A 116 -5.05 3.98 9.47
N MET A 117 -5.78 3.39 10.42
CA MET A 117 -7.24 3.31 10.38
C MET A 117 -7.89 4.68 10.54
N SER A 118 -7.41 5.53 11.47
CA SER A 118 -7.90 6.90 11.61
C SER A 118 -7.70 7.70 10.33
N TYR A 119 -6.55 7.54 9.68
CA TYR A 119 -6.30 8.14 8.37
C TYR A 119 -7.27 7.62 7.29
N ALA A 120 -7.48 6.31 7.20
CA ALA A 120 -8.41 5.73 6.24
C ALA A 120 -9.87 6.18 6.47
N LEU A 121 -10.30 6.28 7.73
CA LEU A 121 -11.61 6.82 8.10
C LEU A 121 -11.74 8.30 7.72
N TRP A 122 -10.70 9.09 7.97
CA TRP A 122 -10.67 10.49 7.57
C TRP A 122 -10.80 10.66 6.05
N GLU A 123 -9.99 9.95 5.26
CA GLU A 123 -10.07 9.98 3.80
C GLU A 123 -11.44 9.51 3.29
N THR A 124 -11.99 8.45 3.88
CA THR A 124 -13.33 7.95 3.54
C THR A 124 -14.41 9.00 3.83
N GLY A 125 -14.37 9.64 5.00
CA GLY A 125 -15.28 10.73 5.34
C GLY A 125 -15.15 11.92 4.38
N TYR A 126 -13.91 12.26 3.99
CA TYR A 126 -13.64 13.33 3.05
C TYR A 126 -14.15 13.01 1.62
N VAL A 127 -14.12 11.74 1.20
CA VAL A 127 -14.75 11.29 -0.04
C VAL A 127 -16.24 11.51 -0.01
N PHE A 128 -16.93 11.05 1.05
CA PHE A 128 -18.38 11.22 1.16
C PHE A 128 -18.78 12.70 1.22
N TYR A 129 -17.98 13.52 1.91
CA TYR A 129 -18.16 14.97 1.91
C TYR A 129 -18.08 15.56 0.49
N ARG A 130 -17.06 15.17 -0.30
CA ARG A 130 -16.91 15.64 -1.70
C ARG A 130 -18.01 15.12 -2.63
N LEU A 131 -18.45 13.87 -2.45
CA LEU A 131 -19.56 13.31 -3.22
C LEU A 131 -20.88 14.04 -2.91
N ASN A 132 -21.14 14.33 -1.63
CA ASN A 132 -22.31 15.11 -1.24
C ASN A 132 -22.27 16.52 -1.85
N LEU A 133 -21.14 17.20 -1.77
CA LEU A 133 -20.96 18.52 -2.38
C LEU A 133 -21.18 18.49 -3.91
N LEU A 134 -20.69 17.45 -4.58
CA LEU A 134 -20.90 17.26 -6.02
C LEU A 134 -22.39 17.05 -6.36
N TRP A 135 -23.11 16.25 -5.57
CA TRP A 135 -24.53 15.96 -5.83
C TRP A 135 -25.47 17.09 -5.41
N ALA A 136 -25.19 17.77 -4.30
CA ALA A 136 -26.06 18.81 -3.75
C ALA A 136 -25.83 20.17 -4.41
N GLU A 137 -24.58 20.54 -4.68
CA GLU A 137 -24.21 21.89 -5.13
C GLU A 137 -23.60 21.91 -6.53
N GLY A 138 -23.30 20.74 -7.12
CA GLY A 138 -22.59 20.66 -8.41
C GLY A 138 -21.14 21.15 -8.33
N LEU A 139 -20.60 21.39 -7.12
CA LEU A 139 -19.27 21.95 -6.93
C LEU A 139 -18.21 20.86 -6.86
N VAL A 140 -17.17 21.01 -7.67
CA VAL A 140 -16.00 20.14 -7.68
C VAL A 140 -14.91 20.76 -6.80
N ARG A 141 -14.66 20.16 -5.63
CA ARG A 141 -13.52 20.53 -4.77
C ARG A 141 -12.34 19.60 -4.99
N PHE A 142 -11.23 20.19 -5.44
CA PHE A 142 -9.96 19.50 -5.56
C PHE A 142 -9.34 19.21 -4.18
N ARG A 143 -8.48 18.18 -4.15
CA ARG A 143 -7.77 17.73 -2.96
C ARG A 143 -6.85 18.85 -2.43
N ILE A 144 -6.78 19.01 -1.11
CA ILE A 144 -5.89 19.98 -0.47
C ILE A 144 -4.44 19.52 -0.66
N ASN A 145 -3.57 20.42 -1.13
CA ASN A 145 -2.19 20.13 -1.53
C ASN A 145 -1.35 19.37 -0.48
N ASN A 146 -1.64 19.57 0.81
CA ASN A 146 -0.87 18.94 1.90
C ASN A 146 -1.41 17.57 2.34
N SER A 147 -2.55 17.12 1.79
CA SER A 147 -3.17 15.85 2.22
C SER A 147 -2.46 14.60 1.66
N ASP A 148 -1.50 14.78 0.74
CA ASP A 148 -0.68 13.69 0.22
C ASP A 148 0.47 13.29 1.16
N PHE A 149 0.94 14.17 2.04
CA PHE A 149 2.07 13.89 2.93
C PHE A 149 1.84 12.70 3.86
N PRO A 150 0.68 12.56 4.55
CA PRO A 150 0.41 11.39 5.37
C PRO A 150 0.48 10.08 4.57
N LEU A 151 -0.04 10.08 3.34
CA LEU A 151 0.01 8.91 2.46
C LEU A 151 1.45 8.51 2.15
N VAL A 152 2.31 9.48 1.81
CA VAL A 152 3.74 9.25 1.53
C VAL A 152 4.45 8.69 2.76
N ILE A 153 4.18 9.24 3.95
CA ILE A 153 4.76 8.76 5.21
C ILE A 153 4.32 7.32 5.50
N ILE A 154 3.02 7.02 5.36
CA ILE A 154 2.49 5.66 5.54
C ILE A 154 3.11 4.71 4.51
N PHE A 155 3.26 5.13 3.26
CA PHE A 155 3.89 4.32 2.22
C PHE A 155 5.35 4.01 2.55
N LEU A 156 6.12 4.99 3.00
CA LEU A 156 7.51 4.79 3.42
C LEU A 156 7.65 3.94 4.68
N TRP A 157 6.63 3.92 5.54
CA TRP A 157 6.65 3.14 6.78
C TRP A 157 6.78 1.63 6.52
N ALA A 158 6.09 1.11 5.50
CA ALA A 158 6.11 -0.32 5.17
C ALA A 158 7.53 -0.88 4.85
N PRO A 159 8.30 -0.31 3.90
CA PRO A 159 9.65 -0.80 3.60
C PRO A 159 10.61 -0.58 4.76
N LEU A 160 10.48 0.52 5.53
CA LEU A 160 11.29 0.74 6.72
C LEU A 160 11.08 -0.37 7.77
N MET A 161 9.83 -0.79 7.98
CA MET A 161 9.53 -1.87 8.91
C MET A 161 10.04 -3.23 8.41
N LEU A 162 9.89 -3.52 7.11
CA LEU A 162 10.44 -4.73 6.50
C LEU A 162 11.97 -4.78 6.62
N LEU A 163 12.67 -3.65 6.42
CA LEU A 163 14.11 -3.55 6.63
C LEU A 163 14.48 -3.80 8.10
N ARG A 164 13.77 -3.15 9.03
CA ARG A 164 14.00 -3.33 10.48
C ARG A 164 13.83 -4.80 10.90
N GLN A 165 12.84 -5.49 10.36
CA GLN A 165 12.62 -6.91 10.63
C GLN A 165 13.66 -7.82 9.96
N SER A 166 14.11 -7.47 8.75
CA SER A 166 15.18 -8.23 8.08
C SER A 166 16.47 -8.24 8.92
N VAL A 167 16.82 -7.10 9.51
CA VAL A 167 17.96 -6.96 10.44
C VAL A 167 17.73 -7.83 11.67
N ARG A 168 16.56 -7.72 12.30
CA ARG A 168 16.26 -8.45 13.53
C ARG A 168 16.35 -9.95 13.33
N VAL A 169 15.70 -10.48 12.29
CA VAL A 169 15.70 -11.92 12.00
C VAL A 169 17.11 -12.40 11.64
N SER A 170 17.88 -11.60 10.91
CA SER A 170 19.28 -11.91 10.63
C SER A 170 20.15 -11.91 11.90
N ALA A 171 19.86 -11.03 12.86
CA ALA A 171 20.58 -10.94 14.12
C ALA A 171 20.21 -12.08 15.07
N GLU A 172 18.96 -12.54 15.06
CA GLU A 172 18.53 -13.74 15.81
C GLU A 172 19.12 -15.03 15.21
N ALA A 173 19.36 -15.06 13.89
CA ALA A 173 20.01 -16.20 13.21
C ALA A 173 21.53 -16.25 13.40
N SER A 174 22.17 -15.12 13.71
CA SER A 174 23.60 -15.03 14.00
C SER A 174 23.79 -15.15 15.52
N HIS A 175 24.67 -16.04 16.00
CA HIS A 175 24.78 -16.37 17.43
C HIS A 175 24.77 -15.15 18.39
N PRO A 176 24.12 -15.25 19.57
CA PRO A 176 23.87 -14.12 20.49
C PRO A 176 25.12 -13.49 21.14
N SER A 177 26.31 -14.04 20.94
CA SER A 177 27.54 -13.60 21.63
C SER A 177 28.36 -12.51 20.93
N SER A 178 27.97 -12.07 19.72
CA SER A 178 28.75 -11.08 18.94
C SER A 178 27.96 -9.81 18.60
N PHE A 179 27.27 -9.23 19.57
CA PHE A 179 26.46 -8.02 19.38
C PHE A 179 27.33 -6.75 19.54
N HIS A 180 27.93 -6.28 18.44
CA HIS A 180 28.51 -4.92 18.37
C HIS A 180 27.52 -4.00 17.60
N PRO A 181 27.05 -2.89 18.20
CA PRO A 181 25.76 -2.31 17.81
C PRO A 181 25.70 -1.53 16.49
N SER A 182 26.79 -0.96 15.95
CA SER A 182 26.70 -0.02 14.82
C SER A 182 27.28 -0.55 13.50
N SER A 183 28.42 -1.25 13.51
CA SER A 183 29.05 -1.80 12.30
C SER A 183 28.36 -3.08 11.80
N VAL A 184 27.71 -3.82 12.71
CA VAL A 184 27.03 -5.07 12.41
C VAL A 184 25.66 -4.84 11.74
N LEU A 185 24.99 -3.73 12.04
CA LEU A 185 23.71 -3.32 11.44
C LEU A 185 23.81 -3.20 9.91
N PHE A 186 24.81 -2.45 9.42
CA PHE A 186 25.05 -2.29 7.99
C PHE A 186 25.40 -3.62 7.31
N ARG A 187 26.18 -4.47 7.99
CA ARG A 187 26.51 -5.82 7.49
C ARG A 187 25.27 -6.71 7.38
N HIS A 188 24.37 -6.65 8.35
CA HIS A 188 23.13 -7.45 8.36
C HIS A 188 22.09 -6.95 7.35
N LEU A 189 22.06 -5.64 7.09
CA LEU A 189 21.29 -5.05 5.99
C LEU A 189 21.79 -5.52 4.62
N TRP A 190 23.12 -5.61 4.44
CA TRP A 190 23.72 -5.93 3.13
C TRP A 190 23.86 -7.44 2.85
N SER A 191 23.96 -8.27 3.89
CA SER A 191 24.02 -9.74 3.78
C SER A 191 23.14 -10.42 4.85
N PRO A 192 21.80 -10.36 4.71
CA PRO A 192 20.90 -10.99 5.68
C PRO A 192 21.06 -12.51 5.67
N GLN A 193 21.25 -13.09 6.86
CA GLN A 193 21.33 -14.53 7.06
C GLN A 193 19.93 -15.12 7.29
N GLY A 194 19.65 -16.27 6.67
CA GLY A 194 18.33 -16.92 6.70
C GLY A 194 17.41 -16.56 5.52
N GLN A 195 16.50 -17.48 5.17
CA GLN A 195 15.58 -17.30 4.03
C GLN A 195 14.55 -16.19 4.31
N ALA A 196 14.00 -16.13 5.53
CA ALA A 196 13.01 -15.14 5.92
C ALA A 196 13.55 -13.69 5.88
N ALA A 197 14.78 -13.46 6.34
CA ALA A 197 15.42 -12.14 6.31
C ALA A 197 15.72 -11.69 4.87
N ARG A 198 16.16 -12.61 4.00
CA ARG A 198 16.35 -12.36 2.56
C ARG A 198 15.04 -11.97 1.88
N SER A 199 13.94 -12.67 2.18
CA SER A 199 12.62 -12.35 1.62
C SER A 199 12.11 -10.97 2.08
N ALA A 200 12.28 -10.62 3.36
CA ALA A 200 11.87 -9.31 3.89
C ALA A 200 12.65 -8.16 3.23
N ARG A 201 13.97 -8.33 3.06
CA ARG A 201 14.80 -7.37 2.34
C ARG A 201 14.39 -7.25 0.87
N ALA A 202 14.20 -8.38 0.18
CA ALA A 202 13.80 -8.37 -1.23
C ALA A 202 12.48 -7.62 -1.42
N LEU A 203 11.49 -7.88 -0.57
CA LEU A 203 10.22 -7.15 -0.57
C LEU A 203 10.42 -5.65 -0.32
N ALA A 204 11.25 -5.28 0.65
CA ALA A 204 11.53 -3.87 0.92
C ALA A 204 12.18 -3.17 -0.28
N VAL A 205 13.15 -3.79 -0.94
CA VAL A 205 13.83 -3.23 -2.12
C VAL A 205 12.87 -3.10 -3.30
N VAL A 206 12.10 -4.15 -3.60
CA VAL A 206 11.08 -4.12 -4.65
C VAL A 206 10.05 -3.02 -4.40
N TYR A 207 9.70 -2.77 -3.14
CA TYR A 207 8.76 -1.73 -2.75
C TYR A 207 9.36 -0.31 -2.76
N LEU A 208 10.66 -0.17 -2.49
CA LEU A 208 11.36 1.12 -2.57
C LEU A 208 11.48 1.64 -4.01
N LEU A 209 11.48 0.77 -5.02
CA LEU A 209 11.50 1.17 -6.44
C LEU A 209 10.29 2.03 -6.84
N PRO A 210 9.02 1.58 -6.69
CA PRO A 210 7.87 2.41 -7.00
C PRO A 210 7.79 3.62 -6.08
N PHE A 211 8.22 3.52 -4.81
CA PHE A 211 8.29 4.69 -3.93
C PHE A 211 9.23 5.78 -4.48
N ALA A 212 10.45 5.40 -4.86
CA ALA A 212 11.43 6.34 -5.41
C ALA A 212 10.91 6.98 -6.70
N LEU A 213 10.25 6.20 -7.56
CA LEU A 213 9.59 6.72 -8.76
C LEU A 213 8.50 7.74 -8.41
N SER A 214 7.66 7.46 -7.40
CA SER A 214 6.63 8.40 -6.92
C SER A 214 7.23 9.70 -6.38
N ILE A 215 8.33 9.63 -5.63
CA ILE A 215 9.02 10.83 -5.12
C ILE A 215 9.62 11.66 -6.27
N ILE A 216 10.26 11.00 -7.26
CA ILE A 216 10.79 11.68 -8.45
C ILE A 216 9.66 12.38 -9.21
N TRP A 217 8.50 11.74 -9.33
CA TRP A 217 7.34 12.30 -10.00
C TRP A 217 6.78 13.51 -9.25
N LEU A 218 6.65 13.41 -7.93
CA LEU A 218 6.21 14.50 -7.06
C LEU A 218 7.17 15.70 -7.10
N ALA A 219 8.49 15.43 -7.11
CA ALA A 219 9.51 16.48 -7.20
C ALA A 219 9.50 17.22 -8.55
N LYS A 220 9.02 16.60 -9.63
CA LYS A 220 8.87 17.23 -10.96
C LYS A 220 7.61 18.09 -11.10
N ALA A 221 6.58 17.85 -10.29
CA ALA A 221 5.33 18.60 -10.35
C ALA A 221 5.50 20.14 -10.21
N PRO A 222 6.23 20.69 -9.22
CA PRO A 222 6.38 22.14 -9.07
C PRO A 222 7.15 22.81 -10.21
N MET A 223 8.09 22.11 -10.86
CA MET A 223 8.85 22.64 -12.00
C MET A 223 8.02 22.78 -13.28
N SER A 224 6.87 22.11 -13.35
CA SER A 224 5.98 22.16 -14.50
C SER A 224 5.03 23.36 -14.43
N CYS A 225 4.56 23.76 -13.25
CA CYS A 225 3.67 24.90 -13.08
C CYS A 225 4.35 26.26 -13.28
N SER A 226 5.64 26.41 -12.96
CA SER A 226 6.35 27.68 -13.19
C SER A 226 6.56 28.00 -14.68
N ARG A 227 6.48 26.99 -15.56
CA ARG A 227 6.74 27.12 -17.00
C ARG A 227 5.52 27.58 -17.80
N TRP A 228 4.33 27.64 -17.19
CA TRP A 228 3.09 28.16 -17.79
C TRP A 228 2.69 29.54 -17.25
N ALA A 229 3.48 30.09 -16.32
CA ALA A 229 3.27 31.40 -15.72
C ALA A 229 4.12 32.51 -16.39
N SER A 230 4.75 32.22 -17.54
CA SER A 230 5.56 33.12 -18.36
C SER A 230 5.11 33.04 -19.81
#